data_AF-A0A2V6FNY3-F1
#
_entry.id   AF-A0A2V6FNY3-F1
#
_cell.length_a   1.000
_cell.length_b   1.000
_cell.length_c   1.000
_cell.angle_alpha   90.00
_cell.angle_beta   90.00
_cell.angle_gamma   90.00
#
_symmetry.space_group_name_H-M   'P 1'
#
loop_
_entity.id
_entity.type
_entity.pdbx_description
1 polymer ?
#
loop_
_entity_poly.entity_id
_entity_poly.type
_entity_poly.pdbx_seq_one_letter_code
_entity_poly.pdbx_strand_id
1 'polypeptide(L)'
;ELTLDDLLKDLPIPNRPGALVPPRLPPYFGTIDRERRARMIEECARGGKLASTIQQIWIPLFTLPPPPSYIPQDVFMAKMKEAIETRFRDTISAVQKIRGRGGKVVFVRLPVSGGLKTLEDQTTPRNQTWDPLLKGTGAPGIYFEDYPDLASFSCPEWSHLSAGDSVEFSKRLVPHLRAALKM
;
A
#
# COMPACT_ATOMS: atom_id res chain seq x y z
N GLU A 1 13.21 -9.19 -27.53
CA GLU A 1 13.68 -8.00 -28.25
C GLU A 1 12.60 -6.93 -28.14
N LEU A 2 12.96 -5.66 -27.95
CA LEU A 2 12.00 -4.56 -28.02
C LEU A 2 11.77 -4.20 -29.49
N THR A 3 10.53 -4.20 -29.95
CA THR A 3 10.19 -3.82 -31.33
C THR A 3 10.03 -2.30 -31.46
N LEU A 4 10.14 -1.76 -32.68
CA LEU A 4 9.85 -0.34 -32.93
C LEU A 4 8.43 0.03 -32.48
N ASP A 5 7.46 -0.84 -32.73
CA ASP A 5 6.07 -0.63 -32.31
C ASP A 5 5.93 -0.56 -30.79
N ASP A 6 6.75 -1.30 -30.04
CA ASP A 6 6.78 -1.21 -28.58
C ASP A 6 7.43 0.10 -28.11
N LEU A 7 8.53 0.53 -28.74
CA LEU A 7 9.18 1.81 -28.43
C LEU A 7 8.28 3.02 -28.74
N LEU A 8 7.45 2.94 -29.78
CA LEU A 8 6.51 4.01 -30.15
C LEU A 8 5.39 4.19 -29.11
N LYS A 9 5.00 3.15 -28.37
CA LYS A 9 4.01 3.24 -27.27
C LYS A 9 4.54 4.05 -26.08
N ASP A 10 5.86 4.09 -25.92
CA ASP A 10 6.52 4.76 -24.80
C ASP A 10 6.86 6.23 -25.06
N LEU A 11 6.53 6.76 -26.25
CA LEU A 11 6.77 8.16 -26.57
C LEU A 11 6.14 9.08 -25.50
N PRO A 12 6.87 10.09 -24.99
CA PRO A 12 6.38 11.02 -23.97
C PRO A 12 5.44 12.07 -24.59
N ILE A 13 4.38 11.61 -25.26
CA ILE A 13 3.36 12.47 -25.83
C ILE A 13 2.67 13.20 -24.67
N PRO A 14 2.70 14.55 -24.65
CA PRO A 14 2.07 15.31 -23.60
C PRO A 14 0.55 15.11 -23.64
N ASN A 15 -0.07 15.06 -22.46
CA ASN A 15 -1.51 15.01 -22.38
C ASN A 15 -2.12 16.29 -22.96
N ARG A 16 -3.28 16.16 -23.59
CA ARG A 16 -4.06 17.34 -24.01
C ARG A 16 -4.38 18.23 -22.79
N PRO A 17 -4.50 19.56 -22.97
CA PRO A 17 -4.92 20.45 -21.89
C PRO A 17 -6.21 19.95 -21.21
N GLY A 18 -6.20 19.89 -19.87
CA GLY A 18 -7.35 19.46 -19.07
C GLY A 18 -7.59 17.94 -19.01
N ALA A 19 -6.72 17.11 -19.56
CA ALA A 19 -6.86 15.66 -19.43
C ALA A 19 -6.63 15.19 -17.98
N LEU A 20 -7.61 14.49 -17.42
CA LEU A 20 -7.51 13.76 -16.16
C LEU A 20 -6.99 12.36 -16.45
N VAL A 21 -5.68 12.22 -16.61
CA VAL A 21 -5.04 10.90 -16.74
C VAL A 21 -4.25 10.58 -15.48
N PRO A 22 -4.22 9.31 -15.05
CA PRO A 22 -3.34 8.91 -13.97
C PRO A 22 -1.88 9.17 -14.37
N PRO A 23 -0.99 9.41 -13.39
CA PRO A 23 0.43 9.50 -13.68
C PRO A 23 0.93 8.23 -14.39
N ARG A 24 1.89 8.39 -15.31
CA ARG A 24 2.57 7.22 -15.90
C ARG A 24 3.37 6.53 -14.80
N LEU A 25 3.06 5.26 -14.55
CA LEU A 25 3.82 4.42 -13.62
C LEU A 25 5.25 4.21 -14.15
N PRO A 26 6.24 4.00 -13.26
CA PRO A 26 7.60 3.71 -13.70
C PRO A 26 7.62 2.42 -14.54
N PRO A 27 8.36 2.37 -15.66
CA PRO A 27 8.46 1.17 -16.49
C PRO A 27 9.12 -0.01 -15.75
N TYR A 28 9.91 0.29 -14.73
CA TYR A 28 10.57 -0.68 -13.86
C TYR A 28 10.56 -0.18 -12.42
N PHE A 29 10.15 -1.05 -11.50
CA PHE A 29 10.03 -0.76 -10.07
C PHE A 29 10.81 -1.77 -9.22
N GLY A 30 10.77 -3.04 -9.64
CA GLY A 30 11.46 -4.13 -9.00
C GLY A 30 11.58 -5.34 -9.91
N THR A 31 12.42 -6.28 -9.52
CA THR A 31 12.56 -7.59 -10.14
C THR A 31 11.88 -8.64 -9.28
N ILE A 32 11.36 -9.70 -9.89
CA ILE A 32 10.84 -10.87 -9.16
C ILE A 32 11.84 -12.00 -9.35
N ASP A 33 12.34 -12.55 -8.24
CA ASP A 33 13.23 -13.70 -8.29
C ASP A 33 12.47 -15.03 -8.46
N ARG A 34 13.21 -16.13 -8.61
CA ARG A 34 12.65 -17.50 -8.76
C ARG A 34 11.77 -17.94 -7.57
N GLU A 35 11.97 -17.32 -6.40
CA GLU A 35 11.22 -17.59 -5.17
C GLU A 35 9.98 -16.68 -5.06
N ARG A 36 9.65 -15.94 -6.13
CA ARG A 36 8.58 -14.95 -6.22
C ARG A 36 8.74 -13.79 -5.25
N ARG A 37 9.97 -13.48 -4.83
CA ARG A 37 10.23 -12.27 -4.03
C ARG A 37 10.41 -11.08 -4.96
N ALA A 38 9.57 -10.08 -4.75
CA ALA A 38 9.77 -8.77 -5.37
C ALA A 38 10.91 -8.03 -4.66
N ARG A 39 11.84 -7.48 -5.44
CA ARG A 39 12.99 -6.70 -4.97
C ARG A 39 12.99 -5.37 -5.68
N MET A 40 12.91 -4.28 -4.92
CA MET A 40 13.13 -2.93 -5.46
C MET A 40 14.51 -2.87 -6.12
N ILE A 41 14.58 -2.28 -7.32
CA ILE A 41 15.86 -2.09 -7.99
C ILE A 41 16.71 -1.05 -7.24
N GLU A 42 18.02 -1.24 -7.31
CA GLU A 42 18.99 -0.42 -6.60
C GLU A 42 18.93 1.06 -7.00
N GLU A 43 18.59 1.36 -8.25
CA GLU A 43 18.40 2.74 -8.73
C GLU A 43 17.29 3.49 -7.97
N CYS A 44 16.21 2.79 -7.60
CA CYS A 44 15.16 3.37 -6.78
C CYS A 44 15.58 3.42 -5.30
N ALA A 45 16.32 2.41 -4.82
CA ALA A 45 16.70 2.31 -3.41
C ALA A 45 17.69 3.40 -2.96
N ARG A 46 18.63 3.82 -3.82
CA ARG A 46 19.65 4.84 -3.51
C ARG A 46 19.10 6.25 -3.32
N GLY A 47 17.83 6.47 -3.63
CA GLY A 47 17.28 7.80 -3.78
C GLY A 47 17.76 8.46 -5.07
N GLY A 48 17.01 9.44 -5.56
CA GLY A 48 17.30 10.12 -6.81
C GLY A 48 16.06 10.25 -7.70
N LYS A 49 16.28 10.50 -8.99
CA LYS A 49 15.21 10.87 -9.92
C LYS A 49 14.08 9.83 -9.97
N LEU A 50 14.41 8.54 -10.07
CA LEU A 50 13.40 7.48 -10.13
C LEU A 50 12.55 7.42 -8.86
N ALA A 51 13.18 7.39 -7.69
CA ALA A 51 12.48 7.40 -6.40
C ALA A 51 11.60 8.64 -6.25
N SER A 52 12.13 9.83 -6.53
CA SER A 52 11.36 11.09 -6.47
C SER A 52 10.22 11.13 -7.48
N THR A 53 10.40 10.59 -8.69
CA THR A 53 9.29 10.45 -9.64
C THR A 53 8.19 9.59 -9.06
N ILE A 54 8.52 8.43 -8.48
CA ILE A 54 7.53 7.52 -7.88
C ILE A 54 6.83 8.15 -6.67
N GLN A 55 7.55 8.87 -5.82
CA GLN A 55 6.97 9.66 -4.74
C GLN A 55 5.86 10.61 -5.24
N GLN A 56 6.10 11.31 -6.35
CA GLN A 56 5.12 12.21 -6.97
C GLN A 56 3.95 11.47 -7.63
N ILE A 57 4.10 10.18 -7.96
CA ILE A 57 3.03 9.33 -8.51
C ILE A 57 2.07 8.91 -7.39
N TRP A 58 2.56 8.64 -6.18
CA TRP A 58 1.71 8.16 -5.09
C TRP A 58 0.66 9.15 -4.64
N ILE A 59 1.00 10.43 -4.52
CA ILE A 59 0.06 11.45 -4.06
C ILE A 59 -1.23 11.49 -4.89
N PRO A 60 -1.19 11.69 -6.22
CA PRO A 60 -2.41 11.68 -7.03
C PRO A 60 -3.06 10.30 -7.15
N LEU A 61 -2.31 9.20 -7.02
CA LEU A 61 -2.90 7.85 -7.08
C LEU A 61 -3.74 7.53 -5.84
N PHE A 62 -3.32 8.01 -4.66
CA PHE A 62 -4.01 7.78 -3.38
C PHE A 62 -4.92 8.94 -2.95
N THR A 63 -4.87 10.08 -3.65
CA THR A 63 -5.83 11.16 -3.47
C THR A 63 -7.14 10.78 -4.18
N LEU A 64 -8.21 10.58 -3.41
CA LEU A 64 -9.51 10.28 -3.98
C LEU A 64 -9.97 11.41 -4.92
N PRO A 65 -10.53 11.08 -6.11
CA PRO A 65 -11.12 12.10 -6.95
C PRO A 65 -12.30 12.77 -6.22
N PRO A 66 -12.61 14.04 -6.55
CA PRO A 66 -13.78 14.69 -5.99
C PRO A 66 -15.05 13.90 -6.35
N PRO A 67 -16.10 13.95 -5.51
CA PRO A 67 -17.40 13.36 -5.83
C PRO A 67 -17.88 13.81 -7.22
N PRO A 68 -18.49 12.92 -8.03
CA PRO A 68 -19.02 13.31 -9.33
C PRO A 68 -20.10 14.38 -9.19
N SER A 69 -20.04 15.44 -9.99
CA SER A 69 -20.97 16.58 -9.91
C SER A 69 -22.43 16.23 -10.22
N TYR A 70 -22.68 15.10 -10.88
CA TYR A 70 -24.00 14.60 -11.24
C TYR A 70 -24.63 13.68 -10.19
N ILE A 71 -23.97 13.43 -9.06
CA ILE A 71 -24.52 12.68 -7.92
C ILE A 71 -24.58 13.62 -6.72
N PRO A 72 -25.75 13.77 -6.04
CA PRO A 72 -25.83 14.52 -4.79
C PRO A 72 -24.78 14.04 -3.78
N GLN A 73 -24.10 14.98 -3.14
CA GLN A 73 -22.92 14.68 -2.32
C GLN A 73 -23.24 13.74 -1.15
N ASP A 74 -24.38 13.94 -0.50
CA ASP A 74 -24.88 13.09 0.57
C ASP A 74 -25.10 11.64 0.11
N VAL A 75 -25.69 11.45 -1.08
CA VAL A 75 -25.88 10.13 -1.70
C VAL A 75 -24.55 9.48 -2.03
N PHE A 76 -23.59 10.22 -2.58
CA PHE A 76 -22.25 9.70 -2.86
C PHE A 76 -21.54 9.25 -1.57
N MET A 77 -21.58 10.08 -0.53
CA MET A 77 -20.94 9.75 0.76
C MET A 77 -21.61 8.57 1.44
N ALA A 78 -22.94 8.43 1.35
CA ALA A 78 -23.65 7.25 1.87
C ALA A 78 -23.21 5.97 1.16
N LYS A 79 -23.09 5.98 -0.18
CA LYS A 79 -22.58 4.84 -0.96
C LYS A 79 -21.14 4.49 -0.60
N MET A 80 -20.29 5.50 -0.44
CA MET A 80 -18.90 5.30 0.01
C MET A 80 -18.84 4.63 1.39
N LYS A 81 -19.66 5.10 2.34
CA LYS A 81 -19.77 4.51 3.67
C LYS A 81 -20.20 3.04 3.60
N GLU A 82 -21.23 2.74 2.82
CA GLU A 82 -21.73 1.37 2.63
C GLU A 82 -20.65 0.45 2.01
N ALA A 83 -19.88 0.95 1.05
CA ALA A 83 -18.77 0.21 0.45
C ALA A 83 -17.66 -0.10 1.46
N ILE A 84 -17.31 0.87 2.31
CA ILE A 84 -16.34 0.69 3.40
C ILE A 84 -16.83 -0.37 4.40
N GLU A 85 -18.07 -0.26 4.86
CA GLU A 85 -18.67 -1.22 5.79
C GLU A 85 -18.75 -2.63 5.18
N THR A 86 -19.05 -2.73 3.89
CA THR A 86 -19.04 -4.00 3.15
C THR A 86 -17.64 -4.61 3.16
N ARG A 87 -16.59 -3.81 2.92
CA ARG A 87 -15.21 -4.30 2.96
C ARG A 87 -14.82 -4.84 4.34
N PHE A 88 -15.26 -4.20 5.42
CA PHE A 88 -15.08 -4.72 6.77
C PHE A 88 -15.80 -6.07 6.95
N ARG A 89 -17.08 -6.17 6.55
CA ARG A 89 -17.85 -7.43 6.63
C ARG A 89 -17.19 -8.56 5.84
N ASP A 90 -16.74 -8.29 4.61
CA ASP A 90 -16.05 -9.26 3.76
C ASP A 90 -14.78 -9.77 4.44
N THR A 91 -14.00 -8.86 5.03
CA THR A 91 -12.74 -9.21 5.71
C THR A 91 -13.00 -10.05 6.95
N ILE A 92 -14.03 -9.72 7.74
CA ILE A 92 -14.46 -10.52 8.89
C ILE A 92 -14.87 -11.93 8.45
N SER A 93 -15.69 -12.04 7.39
CA SER A 93 -16.11 -13.32 6.83
C SER A 93 -14.91 -14.15 6.35
N ALA A 94 -13.93 -13.52 5.69
CA ALA A 94 -12.71 -14.18 5.25
C ALA A 94 -11.88 -14.71 6.42
N VAL A 95 -11.69 -13.91 7.47
CA VAL A 95 -10.97 -14.33 8.70
C VAL A 95 -11.66 -15.51 9.37
N GLN A 96 -13.00 -15.47 9.48
CA GLN A 96 -13.79 -16.58 10.04
C GLN A 96 -13.63 -17.86 9.22
N LYS A 97 -13.67 -17.77 7.89
CA LYS A 97 -13.46 -18.93 7.00
C LYS A 97 -12.07 -19.53 7.14
N ILE A 98 -11.02 -18.70 7.24
CA ILE A 98 -9.64 -19.16 7.44
C ILE A 98 -9.51 -19.89 8.79
N ARG A 99 -10.04 -19.29 9.86
CA ARG A 99 -10.02 -19.88 11.21
C ARG A 99 -10.83 -21.18 11.30
N GLY A 100 -11.98 -21.24 10.64
CA GLY A 100 -12.80 -22.46 10.55
C GLY A 100 -12.08 -23.63 9.87
N ARG A 101 -11.00 -23.36 9.11
CA ARG A 101 -10.11 -24.38 8.51
C ARG A 101 -8.84 -24.62 9.32
N GLY A 102 -8.76 -24.12 10.55
CA GLY A 102 -7.58 -24.23 11.42
C GLY A 102 -6.47 -23.21 11.14
N GLY A 103 -6.69 -22.26 10.22
CA GLY A 103 -5.73 -21.21 9.92
C GLY A 103 -5.64 -20.16 11.03
N LYS A 104 -4.44 -19.66 11.29
CA LYS A 104 -4.22 -18.49 12.15
C LYS A 104 -4.09 -17.24 11.28
N VAL A 105 -4.62 -16.10 11.76
CA VAL A 105 -4.58 -14.82 11.04
C VAL A 105 -3.95 -13.76 11.93
N VAL A 106 -2.99 -13.03 11.39
CA VAL A 106 -2.38 -11.83 11.97
C VAL A 106 -2.41 -10.76 10.87
N PHE A 107 -2.86 -9.55 11.19
CA PHE A 107 -2.74 -8.41 10.28
C PHE A 107 -1.39 -7.73 10.49
N VAL A 108 -0.74 -7.30 9.41
CA VAL A 108 0.52 -6.56 9.48
C VAL A 108 0.37 -5.28 8.67
N ARG A 109 0.53 -4.12 9.32
CA ARG A 109 0.68 -2.83 8.63
C ARG A 109 2.16 -2.60 8.39
N LEU A 110 2.57 -2.66 7.12
CA LEU A 110 3.96 -2.44 6.71
C LEU A 110 4.38 -0.97 6.88
N PRO A 111 5.69 -0.67 6.95
CA PRO A 111 6.18 0.69 6.96
C PRO A 111 5.74 1.50 5.73
N VAL A 112 5.46 2.76 5.97
CA VAL A 112 5.16 3.80 4.98
C VAL A 112 5.82 5.08 5.50
N SER A 113 6.39 5.90 4.63
CA SER A 113 7.17 7.08 5.04
C SER A 113 6.80 8.32 4.22
N GLY A 114 7.37 9.48 4.60
CA GLY A 114 7.28 10.71 3.82
C GLY A 114 5.85 11.19 3.51
N GLY A 115 5.67 11.77 2.32
CA GLY A 115 4.41 12.41 1.94
C GLY A 115 3.23 11.45 1.84
N LEU A 116 3.45 10.18 1.49
CA LEU A 116 2.37 9.19 1.46
C LEU A 116 1.85 8.89 2.87
N LYS A 117 2.74 8.77 3.87
CA LYS A 117 2.32 8.61 5.27
C LYS A 117 1.48 9.79 5.74
N THR A 118 1.92 11.02 5.45
CA THR A 118 1.14 12.23 5.77
C THR A 118 -0.25 12.20 5.14
N LEU A 119 -0.36 11.79 3.87
CA LEU A 119 -1.64 11.68 3.17
C LEU A 119 -2.54 10.60 3.79
N GLU A 120 -2.00 9.42 4.08
CA GLU A 120 -2.76 8.32 4.68
C GLU A 120 -3.23 8.63 6.11
N ASP A 121 -2.42 9.32 6.92
CA ASP A 121 -2.80 9.74 8.26
C ASP A 121 -3.98 10.72 8.23
N GLN A 122 -4.09 11.53 7.17
CA GLN A 122 -5.19 12.47 6.98
C GLN A 122 -6.44 11.80 6.40
N THR A 123 -6.28 10.92 5.42
CA THR A 123 -7.39 10.40 4.61
C THR A 123 -7.91 9.04 5.08
N THR A 124 -7.05 8.23 5.70
CA THR A 124 -7.35 6.88 6.17
C THR A 124 -6.79 6.63 7.58
N PRO A 125 -7.09 7.51 8.57
CA PRO A 125 -6.47 7.46 9.88
C PRO A 125 -6.71 6.12 10.58
N ARG A 126 -5.71 5.66 11.34
CA ARG A 126 -5.69 4.37 12.05
C ARG A 126 -6.97 4.08 12.83
N ASN A 127 -7.49 5.06 13.56
CA ASN A 127 -8.69 4.90 14.40
C ASN A 127 -9.98 4.70 13.60
N GLN A 128 -10.01 5.05 12.31
CA GLN A 128 -11.16 4.86 11.43
C GLN A 128 -11.01 3.62 10.53
N THR A 129 -9.79 3.14 10.32
CA THR A 129 -9.50 2.04 9.39
C THR A 129 -8.97 0.80 10.11
N TRP A 130 -7.77 0.89 10.68
CA TRP A 130 -7.04 -0.21 11.29
C TRP A 130 -7.67 -0.71 12.61
N ASP A 131 -7.99 0.18 13.54
CA ASP A 131 -8.51 -0.24 14.85
C ASP A 131 -9.90 -0.92 14.71
N PRO A 132 -10.84 -0.41 13.89
CA PRO A 132 -12.10 -1.12 13.61
C PRO A 132 -11.89 -2.46 12.91
N LEU A 133 -10.90 -2.58 12.02
CA LEU A 133 -10.55 -3.85 11.36
C LEU A 133 -10.16 -4.92 12.38
N LEU A 134 -9.23 -4.60 13.27
CA LEU A 134 -8.77 -5.53 14.30
C LEU A 134 -9.89 -5.88 15.27
N LYS A 135 -10.67 -4.89 15.70
CA LYS A 135 -11.83 -5.10 16.58
C LYS A 135 -12.87 -6.02 15.95
N GLY A 136 -13.22 -5.79 14.68
CA GLY A 136 -14.24 -6.58 13.98
C GLY A 136 -13.79 -8.01 13.68
N THR A 137 -12.50 -8.21 13.37
CA THR A 137 -11.96 -9.54 13.05
C THR A 137 -11.54 -10.33 14.30
N GLY A 138 -11.28 -9.65 15.42
CA GLY A 138 -10.68 -10.24 16.62
C GLY A 138 -9.32 -10.88 16.33
N ALA A 139 -8.62 -10.45 15.27
CA ALA A 139 -7.29 -10.92 14.93
C ALA A 139 -6.23 -10.01 15.55
N PRO A 140 -5.09 -10.56 16.01
CA PRO A 140 -3.95 -9.74 16.40
C PRO A 140 -3.47 -8.93 15.20
N GLY A 141 -2.99 -7.72 15.47
CA GLY A 141 -2.40 -6.83 14.48
C GLY A 141 -1.01 -6.39 14.91
N ILE A 142 -0.10 -6.26 13.95
CA ILE A 142 1.22 -5.67 14.11
C ILE A 142 1.23 -4.40 13.29
N TYR A 143 1.10 -3.25 13.95
CA TYR A 143 1.25 -1.95 13.29
C TYR A 143 2.71 -1.50 13.44
N PHE A 144 3.43 -1.26 12.33
CA PHE A 144 4.88 -1.03 12.39
C PHE A 144 5.30 0.10 13.37
N GLU A 145 4.49 1.17 13.48
CA GLU A 145 4.76 2.28 14.41
C GLU A 145 4.67 1.89 15.90
N ASP A 146 4.02 0.77 16.25
CA ASP A 146 3.93 0.29 17.64
C ASP A 146 5.24 -0.36 18.11
N TYR A 147 6.19 -0.62 17.21
CA TYR A 147 7.43 -1.36 17.48
C TYR A 147 8.65 -0.56 17.00
N PRO A 148 9.51 -0.04 17.89
CA PRO A 148 10.63 0.83 17.50
C PRO A 148 11.57 0.21 16.45
N ASP A 149 11.80 -1.10 16.50
CA ASP A 149 12.65 -1.84 15.56
C ASP A 149 12.02 -1.95 14.16
N LEU A 150 10.69 -1.96 14.05
CA LEU A 150 9.93 -1.92 12.80
C LEU A 150 9.63 -0.49 12.31
N ALA A 151 9.52 0.47 13.23
CA ALA A 151 9.31 1.90 12.93
C ALA A 151 10.58 2.57 12.37
N SER A 152 11.75 1.97 12.59
CA SER A 152 13.05 2.51 12.17
C SER A 152 13.31 2.50 10.66
N PHE A 153 12.47 1.83 9.86
CA PHE A 153 12.65 1.74 8.41
C PHE A 153 12.08 2.95 7.68
N SER A 154 12.75 3.36 6.59
CA SER A 154 12.27 4.37 5.67
C SER A 154 12.12 3.77 4.27
N CYS A 155 10.99 4.03 3.62
CA CYS A 155 10.73 3.60 2.25
C CYS A 155 11.32 4.63 1.26
N PRO A 156 12.23 4.23 0.33
CA PRO A 156 12.86 5.15 -0.62
C PRO A 156 11.86 5.94 -1.47
N GLU A 157 10.75 5.31 -1.83
CA GLU A 157 9.66 5.91 -2.59
C GLU A 157 8.37 6.05 -1.78
N TRP A 158 8.46 6.03 -0.45
CA TRP A 158 7.38 6.21 0.53
C TRP A 158 6.46 5.02 0.82
N SER A 159 6.41 3.96 0.00
CA SER A 159 5.47 2.83 0.18
C SER A 159 6.14 1.46 0.41
N HIS A 160 7.32 1.25 -0.17
CA HIS A 160 8.03 -0.03 -0.22
C HIS A 160 9.44 0.09 0.37
N LEU A 161 9.86 -0.97 1.05
CA LEU A 161 11.22 -1.10 1.55
C LEU A 161 12.21 -1.39 0.41
N SER A 162 13.47 -0.97 0.59
CA SER A 162 14.56 -1.40 -0.29
C SER A 162 14.73 -2.92 -0.26
N ALA A 163 15.44 -3.48 -1.24
CA ALA A 163 15.72 -4.91 -1.27
C ALA A 163 16.42 -5.39 0.02
N GLY A 164 17.41 -4.64 0.51
CA GLY A 164 18.11 -4.92 1.76
C GLY A 164 17.18 -4.80 2.98
N ASP A 165 16.46 -3.69 3.10
CA ASP A 165 15.57 -3.43 4.22
C ASP A 165 14.42 -4.43 4.31
N SER A 166 13.90 -4.92 3.18
CA SER A 166 12.85 -5.95 3.20
C SER A 166 13.32 -7.25 3.86
N VAL A 167 14.60 -7.62 3.73
CA VAL A 167 15.18 -8.78 4.42
C VAL A 167 15.28 -8.52 5.91
N GLU A 168 15.80 -7.35 6.28
CA GLU A 168 16.02 -6.98 7.67
C GLU A 168 14.70 -6.79 8.42
N PHE A 169 13.71 -6.13 7.81
CA PHE A 169 12.35 -6.00 8.33
C PHE A 169 11.72 -7.37 8.56
N SER A 170 11.87 -8.31 7.61
CA SER A 170 11.34 -9.66 7.77
C SER A 170 11.95 -10.37 8.98
N LYS A 171 13.26 -10.23 9.22
CA LYS A 171 13.92 -10.81 10.40
C LYS A 171 13.36 -10.22 11.70
N ARG A 172 13.17 -8.90 11.76
CA ARG A 172 12.64 -8.19 12.93
C ARG A 172 11.15 -8.45 13.16
N LEU A 173 10.39 -8.68 12.09
CA LEU A 173 8.97 -9.00 12.17
C LEU A 173 8.69 -10.39 12.75
N VAL A 174 9.56 -11.37 12.50
CA VAL A 174 9.35 -12.78 12.91
C VAL A 174 9.11 -12.95 14.42
N PRO A 175 9.92 -12.35 15.32
CA PRO A 175 9.64 -12.39 16.76
C PRO A 175 8.24 -11.86 17.13
N HIS A 176 7.82 -10.74 16.55
CA HIS A 176 6.50 -10.13 16.80
C HIS A 176 5.37 -11.03 16.29
N LEU A 177 5.55 -11.68 15.14
CA LEU A 177 4.60 -12.67 14.61
C LEU A 177 4.48 -13.89 15.51
N ARG A 178 5.60 -14.44 16.00
CA ARG A 178 5.60 -15.57 16.93
C ARG A 178 4.83 -15.24 18.22
N ALA A 179 5.12 -14.07 18.79
CA ALA A 179 4.40 -13.57 19.96
C ALA A 179 2.89 -13.44 19.70
N ALA A 180 2.49 -12.82 18.58
CA ALA A 180 1.10 -12.65 18.19
C ALA A 180 0.37 -14.00 17.96
N LEU A 181 1.09 -15.02 17.47
CA LEU A 181 0.56 -16.37 17.20
C LEU A 181 0.64 -17.31 18.41
N LYS A 182 1.26 -16.88 19.52
CA LYS A 182 1.59 -17.69 20.70
C LYS A 182 2.36 -18.96 20.33
N MET A 183 3.45 -18.78 19.57
CA MET A 183 4.34 -19.83 19.06
C MET A 183 5.79 -19.58 19.44
#